data_AF-A0A2M4AZ18-F1
#
_entry.id   AF-A0A2M4AZ18-F1
#
_cell.length_a   1.000
_cell.length_b   1.000
_cell.length_c   1.000
_cell.angle_alpha   90.00
_cell.angle_beta   90.00
_cell.angle_gamma   90.00
#
_symmetry.space_group_name_H-M   'P 1'
#
loop_
_entity.id
_entity.type
_entity.pdbx_description
1 polymer ?
#
loop_
_entity_poly.entity_id
_entity_poly.type
_entity_poly.pdbx_seq_one_letter_code
_entity_poly.pdbx_strand_id
1 'polypeptide(L)'
;EEEQAAQANAEHQKKLDKFISTEKNIVTNKATLGAAADQQPSTSGAISNVSLGKRKELPSFWVPSQTPNAKVARIEKPDSKIYCPVSGKPLKAKDLISVKFTLVKDPSDKKSLIAKENRYMCAVTHDILNNAVPCAVLKPTGDVVTIECIEKIIKKDMIHPLTNEKLSESDIIPLQRGGTGFATTNEQLEAKEQKPCLQV
;
A
#
# COMPACT_ATOMS: atom_id res chain seq x y z
N GLU A 1 9.59 43.84 73.79
CA GLU A 1 9.80 43.69 72.33
C GLU A 1 9.97 42.23 71.92
N GLU A 2 10.86 41.48 72.57
CA GLU A 2 11.12 40.06 72.26
C GLU A 2 9.89 39.14 72.46
N GLU A 3 9.07 39.39 73.47
CA GLU A 3 7.85 38.61 73.75
C GLU A 3 6.74 38.83 72.70
N GLN A 4 6.65 40.04 72.13
CA GLN A 4 5.69 40.35 71.06
C GLN A 4 6.11 39.73 69.73
N ALA A 5 7.41 39.67 69.45
CA ALA A 5 7.95 38.97 68.28
C ALA A 5 7.75 37.44 68.38
N ALA A 6 7.89 36.85 69.57
CA ALA A 6 7.59 35.45 69.80
C ALA A 6 6.11 35.12 69.60
N GLN A 7 5.20 36.00 70.06
CA GLN A 7 3.77 35.85 69.84
C GLN A 7 3.39 35.97 68.36
N ALA A 8 3.95 36.94 67.62
CA ALA A 8 3.72 37.09 66.19
C ALA A 8 4.20 35.88 65.37
N ASN A 9 5.35 35.32 65.73
CA ASN A 9 5.88 34.10 65.09
C ASN A 9 5.02 32.87 65.40
N ALA A 10 4.52 32.73 66.64
CA ALA A 10 3.61 31.66 67.01
C ALA A 10 2.26 31.77 66.30
N GLU A 11 1.74 32.98 66.10
CA GLU A 11 0.53 33.22 65.30
C GLU A 11 0.74 32.91 63.82
N HIS A 12 1.90 33.22 63.26
CA HIS A 12 2.25 32.89 61.89
C HIS A 12 2.32 31.37 61.67
N GLN A 13 2.95 30.63 62.60
CA GLN A 13 2.97 29.16 62.57
C GLN A 13 1.56 28.56 62.64
N LYS A 14 0.69 29.07 63.52
CA LYS A 14 -0.72 28.64 63.60
C LYS A 14 -1.48 28.90 62.28
N LYS A 15 -1.18 29.99 61.56
CA LYS A 15 -1.78 30.28 60.24
C LYS A 15 -1.28 29.32 59.17
N LEU A 16 0.02 28.99 59.16
CA LEU A 16 0.59 28.00 58.26
C LEU A 16 0.00 26.60 58.49
N ASP A 17 -0.14 26.18 59.75
CA ASP A 17 -0.74 24.87 60.08
C ASP A 17 -2.20 24.78 59.66
N LYS A 18 -2.98 25.86 59.89
CA LYS A 18 -4.37 25.96 59.39
C LYS A 18 -4.43 25.87 57.87
N PHE A 19 -3.55 26.59 57.16
CA PHE A 19 -3.47 26.53 55.71
C PHE A 19 -3.16 25.11 55.21
N ILE A 20 -2.12 24.47 55.76
CA ILE A 20 -1.73 23.10 55.39
C ILE A 20 -2.86 22.10 55.67
N SER A 21 -3.61 22.26 56.77
CA SER A 21 -4.74 21.38 57.10
C SER A 21 -5.93 21.56 56.16
N THR A 22 -6.15 22.76 55.63
CA THR A 22 -7.28 23.10 54.76
C THR A 22 -6.99 22.69 53.30
N GLU A 23 -5.77 22.92 52.82
CA GLU A 23 -5.33 22.59 51.47
C GLU A 23 -5.18 21.07 51.24
N LYS A 24 -4.92 20.28 52.29
CA LYS A 24 -4.87 18.81 52.21
C LYS A 24 -6.23 18.15 51.93
N ASN A 25 -7.35 18.88 52.04
CA ASN A 25 -8.69 18.35 51.81
C ASN A 25 -9.12 18.44 50.32
N ILE A 26 -8.49 19.30 49.52
CA ILE A 26 -8.93 19.58 48.14
C ILE A 26 -8.64 18.41 47.17
N VAL A 27 -7.78 17.45 47.54
CA VAL A 27 -7.36 16.32 46.67
C VAL A 27 -7.99 14.98 47.08
N THR A 28 -8.93 14.94 48.02
CA THR A 28 -9.56 13.66 48.42
C THR A 28 -11.06 13.81 48.57
N ASN A 29 -11.76 13.88 47.43
CA ASN A 29 -13.09 13.29 47.23
C ASN A 29 -13.52 13.40 45.77
N LYS A 30 -13.07 12.44 44.95
CA LYS A 30 -13.87 11.94 43.82
C LYS A 30 -14.10 10.45 43.99
N ALA A 31 -14.67 10.09 45.13
CA ALA A 31 -15.11 8.74 45.41
C ALA A 31 -16.48 8.80 46.09
N THR A 32 -17.52 9.02 45.27
CA THR A 32 -18.83 8.37 45.41
C THR A 32 -19.72 8.82 44.25
N LEU A 33 -19.82 7.96 43.21
CA LEU A 33 -21.02 7.75 42.39
C LEU A 33 -20.74 6.55 41.45
N GLY A 34 -21.41 5.42 41.74
CA GLY A 34 -21.58 4.31 40.80
C GLY A 34 -20.59 3.15 40.92
N ALA A 35 -20.95 2.15 41.72
CA ALA A 35 -20.38 0.81 41.62
C ALA A 35 -20.92 0.12 40.35
N ALA A 36 -20.06 -0.10 39.36
CA ALA A 36 -20.04 -1.26 38.48
C ALA A 36 -18.85 -1.15 37.50
N ALA A 37 -18.24 -2.30 37.23
CA ALA A 37 -17.28 -2.57 36.14
C ALA A 37 -15.78 -2.35 36.41
N ASP A 38 -15.13 -3.52 36.46
CA ASP A 38 -13.80 -3.86 35.97
C ASP A 38 -12.52 -3.25 36.57
N GLN A 39 -11.67 -4.17 37.02
CA GLN A 39 -10.28 -3.94 37.38
C GLN A 39 -9.47 -3.60 36.13
N GLN A 40 -9.47 -2.32 35.73
CA GLN A 40 -8.50 -1.81 34.77
C GLN A 40 -7.49 -0.94 35.53
N PRO A 41 -6.20 -1.31 35.64
CA PRO A 41 -5.22 -0.46 36.29
C PRO A 41 -5.09 0.84 35.50
N SER A 42 -5.44 1.94 36.15
CA SER A 42 -5.26 3.31 35.65
C SER A 42 -3.85 3.51 35.12
N THR A 43 -3.75 3.85 33.84
CA THR A 43 -2.49 4.11 33.10
C THR A 43 -1.71 5.32 33.61
N SER A 44 -2.24 6.05 34.60
CA SER A 44 -1.57 7.20 35.24
C SER A 44 -0.28 6.82 35.96
N GLY A 45 -0.12 5.56 36.40
CA GLY A 45 1.13 5.07 37.01
C GLY A 45 2.27 4.80 36.02
N ALA A 46 1.96 4.72 34.72
CA ALA A 46 2.91 4.42 33.66
C ALA A 46 3.66 5.66 33.13
N ILE A 47 3.24 6.87 33.53
CA ILE A 47 3.84 8.14 33.08
C ILE A 47 5.11 8.48 33.88
N SER A 48 5.33 7.83 35.03
CA SER A 48 6.49 8.11 35.89
C SER A 48 7.47 6.93 35.91
N ASN A 49 8.75 7.18 35.59
CA ASN A 49 9.85 6.20 35.67
C ASN A 49 10.17 5.72 37.10
N VAL A 50 9.40 6.16 38.09
CA VAL A 50 9.59 5.89 39.52
C VAL A 50 9.09 4.50 39.92
N SER A 51 8.06 3.98 39.27
CA SER A 51 7.44 2.67 39.59
C SER A 51 8.11 1.47 38.90
N LEU A 52 8.89 1.71 37.84
CA LEU A 52 9.45 0.67 36.96
C LEU A 52 10.97 0.44 37.13
N GLY A 53 11.57 0.89 38.24
CA GLY A 53 13.01 0.68 38.52
C GLY A 53 13.97 1.52 37.65
N LYS A 54 13.44 2.36 36.76
CA LYS A 54 14.19 3.22 35.81
C LYS A 54 14.41 4.64 36.33
N ARG A 55 14.54 4.83 37.65
CA ARG A 55 14.71 6.17 38.27
C ARG A 55 15.91 6.98 37.74
N LYS A 56 16.96 6.31 37.24
CA LYS A 56 18.16 6.97 36.70
C LYS A 56 18.06 7.29 35.20
N GLU A 57 17.10 6.70 34.49
CA GLU A 57 16.85 7.01 33.08
C GLU A 57 15.85 8.16 33.04
N LEU A 58 16.26 9.34 32.59
CA LEU A 58 15.35 10.47 32.34
C LEU A 58 15.00 10.47 30.86
N PRO A 59 13.82 9.96 30.43
CA PRO A 59 13.41 10.00 29.04
C PRO A 59 13.08 11.44 28.64
N SER A 60 14.11 12.25 28.45
CA SER A 60 14.03 13.63 28.04
C SER A 60 14.07 13.68 26.52
N PHE A 61 12.90 13.86 25.91
CA PHE A 61 12.76 14.03 24.47
C PHE A 61 13.64 15.18 23.92
N TRP A 62 13.90 16.21 24.73
CA TRP A 62 14.69 17.39 24.33
C TRP A 62 16.21 17.21 24.43
N VAL A 63 16.69 16.09 24.99
CA VAL A 63 18.13 15.80 25.04
C VAL A 63 18.47 14.93 23.83
N PRO A 64 19.31 15.39 22.88
CA PRO A 64 19.60 14.65 21.65
C PRO A 64 20.05 13.20 21.88
N SER A 65 20.78 12.95 22.97
CA SER A 65 21.27 11.61 23.36
C SER A 65 20.21 10.66 23.94
N GLN A 66 19.04 11.17 24.33
CA GLN A 66 17.94 10.39 24.93
C GLN A 66 16.65 10.46 24.10
N THR A 67 16.72 11.04 22.90
CA THR A 67 15.65 10.89 21.92
C THR A 67 15.51 9.41 21.57
N PRO A 68 14.28 8.89 21.41
CA PRO A 68 14.07 7.60 20.77
C PRO A 68 14.46 7.75 19.30
N ASN A 69 15.77 7.79 19.04
CA ASN A 69 16.30 7.89 17.71
C ASN A 69 15.93 6.59 17.01
N ALA A 70 15.18 6.69 15.91
CA ALA A 70 14.81 5.52 15.12
C ALA A 70 16.10 4.75 14.84
N LYS A 71 16.16 3.49 15.29
CA LYS A 71 17.34 2.63 15.06
C LYS A 71 17.69 2.78 13.58
N VAL A 72 18.94 3.11 13.28
CA VAL A 72 19.43 3.30 11.91
C VAL A 72 18.86 2.17 11.07
N ALA A 73 17.92 2.51 10.18
CA ALA A 73 17.21 1.52 9.39
C ALA A 73 18.27 0.71 8.65
N ARG A 74 18.36 -0.59 8.93
CA ARG A 74 19.25 -1.48 8.19
C ARG A 74 18.68 -1.51 6.78
N ILE A 75 19.27 -0.73 5.87
CA ILE A 75 18.89 -0.72 4.46
C ILE A 75 19.16 -2.11 3.93
N GLU A 76 18.08 -2.87 3.76
CA GLU A 76 18.15 -4.17 3.10
C GLU A 76 18.54 -3.95 1.65
N LYS A 77 19.37 -4.86 1.12
CA LYS A 77 19.77 -4.77 -0.27
C LYS A 77 18.52 -4.87 -1.14
N PRO A 78 18.35 -3.98 -2.13
CA PRO A 78 17.22 -4.06 -3.04
C PRO A 78 17.23 -5.43 -3.72
N ASP A 79 16.03 -5.97 -3.96
CA ASP A 79 15.91 -7.24 -4.69
C ASP A 79 16.53 -7.09 -6.08
N SER A 80 17.34 -8.08 -6.46
CA SER A 80 17.99 -8.13 -7.77
C SER A 80 17.06 -8.64 -8.87
N LYS A 81 15.88 -9.16 -8.50
CA LYS A 81 14.86 -9.62 -9.45
C LYS A 81 14.07 -8.43 -9.96
N ILE A 82 13.99 -8.34 -11.29
CA ILE A 82 13.15 -7.35 -11.96
C ILE A 82 11.73 -7.93 -12.03
N TYR A 83 10.74 -7.12 -11.66
CA TYR A 83 9.34 -7.52 -11.65
C TYR A 83 8.55 -6.78 -12.73
N CYS A 84 7.54 -7.45 -13.29
CA CYS A 84 6.58 -6.83 -14.19
C CYS A 84 5.72 -5.79 -13.43
N PRO A 85 5.61 -4.54 -13.91
CA PRO A 85 4.90 -3.47 -13.19
C PRO A 85 3.39 -3.71 -13.07
N VAL A 86 2.82 -4.55 -13.93
CA VAL A 86 1.38 -4.87 -13.93
C VAL A 86 1.09 -6.12 -13.11
N SER A 87 1.88 -7.20 -13.30
CA SER A 87 1.57 -8.51 -12.71
C SER A 87 2.41 -8.89 -11.49
N GLY A 88 3.47 -8.12 -11.17
CA GLY A 88 4.40 -8.46 -10.09
C GLY A 88 5.21 -9.75 -10.32
N LYS A 89 5.12 -10.36 -11.51
CA LYS A 89 5.87 -11.59 -11.83
C LYS A 89 7.33 -11.25 -12.17
N PRO A 90 8.30 -12.13 -11.83
CA PRO A 90 9.69 -11.92 -12.19
C PRO A 90 9.86 -11.94 -13.72
N LEU A 91 10.58 -10.96 -14.26
CA LEU A 91 10.75 -10.75 -15.69
C LEU A 91 12.23 -10.84 -16.07
N LYS A 92 12.55 -11.62 -17.10
CA LYS A 92 13.90 -11.69 -17.68
C LYS A 92 13.90 -11.10 -19.08
N ALA A 93 15.06 -10.61 -19.53
CA ALA A 93 15.20 -10.06 -20.88
C ALA A 93 14.83 -11.06 -22.00
N LYS A 94 14.99 -12.37 -21.75
CA LYS A 94 14.62 -13.45 -22.68
C LYS A 94 13.11 -13.62 -22.83
N ASP A 95 12.33 -13.14 -21.87
CA ASP A 95 10.87 -13.26 -21.88
C ASP A 95 10.21 -12.06 -22.56
N LEU A 96 11.00 -11.06 -22.97
CA LEU A 96 10.52 -9.90 -23.72
C LEU A 96 10.38 -10.26 -25.19
N ILE A 97 9.16 -10.15 -25.71
CA ILE A 97 8.84 -10.39 -27.12
C ILE A 97 8.50 -9.05 -27.79
N SER A 98 9.05 -8.81 -28.98
CA SER A 98 8.69 -7.65 -29.78
C SER A 98 7.30 -7.85 -30.39
N VAL A 99 6.31 -7.06 -29.97
CA VAL A 99 4.96 -7.15 -30.52
C VAL A 99 4.89 -6.38 -31.85
N LYS A 100 4.48 -7.06 -32.91
CA LYS A 100 4.31 -6.51 -34.27
C LYS A 100 2.84 -6.45 -34.63
N PHE A 101 2.34 -5.24 -34.81
CA PHE A 101 1.00 -5.01 -35.35
C PHE A 101 1.08 -4.74 -36.85
N THR A 102 0.34 -5.52 -37.65
CA THR A 102 0.24 -5.29 -39.09
C THR A 102 -0.72 -4.14 -39.37
N LEU A 103 -0.27 -3.16 -40.16
CA LEU A 103 -1.03 -1.97 -40.49
C LEU A 103 -2.09 -2.26 -41.57
N VAL A 104 -3.25 -1.63 -41.45
CA VAL A 104 -4.30 -1.73 -42.47
C VAL A 104 -3.89 -0.98 -43.73
N LYS A 105 -3.87 -1.68 -44.87
CA LYS A 105 -3.56 -1.12 -46.21
C LYS A 105 -4.85 -0.70 -46.92
N ASP A 106 -5.50 0.34 -46.40
CA ASP A 106 -6.62 0.96 -47.12
C ASP A 106 -6.10 2.04 -48.08
N PRO A 107 -6.32 1.89 -49.40
CA PRO A 107 -5.87 2.87 -50.39
C PRO A 107 -6.69 4.17 -50.36
N SER A 108 -7.86 4.16 -49.71
CA SER A 108 -8.79 5.29 -49.67
C SER A 108 -8.47 6.29 -48.54
N ASP A 109 -8.00 5.81 -47.39
CA ASP A 109 -7.72 6.65 -46.23
C ASP A 109 -6.27 7.14 -46.21
N LYS A 110 -6.06 8.36 -46.71
CA LYS A 110 -4.78 9.11 -46.60
C LYS A 110 -4.60 9.80 -45.24
N LYS A 111 -5.49 9.56 -44.29
CA LYS A 111 -5.44 10.14 -42.93
C LYS A 111 -4.24 9.57 -42.16
N SER A 112 -3.68 10.36 -41.25
CA SER A 112 -2.60 9.90 -40.35
C SER A 112 -3.07 8.68 -39.54
N LEU A 113 -2.14 7.78 -39.20
CA LEU A 113 -2.45 6.52 -38.49
C LEU A 113 -3.27 6.69 -37.22
N ILE A 114 -3.17 7.85 -36.56
CA ILE A 114 -3.88 8.15 -35.31
C ILE A 114 -5.35 8.50 -35.56
N ALA A 115 -5.66 9.12 -36.70
CA ALA A 115 -7.02 9.54 -37.07
C ALA A 115 -7.80 8.46 -37.83
N LYS A 116 -7.17 7.33 -38.16
CA LYS A 116 -7.85 6.17 -38.75
C LYS A 116 -8.60 5.41 -37.67
N GLU A 117 -9.86 5.12 -37.92
CA GLU A 117 -10.69 4.26 -37.04
C GLU A 117 -10.13 2.83 -37.04
N ASN A 118 -9.76 2.33 -38.22
CA ASN A 118 -9.17 1.00 -38.41
C ASN A 118 -7.67 1.13 -38.64
N ARG A 119 -6.86 0.81 -37.62
CA ARG A 119 -5.40 1.02 -37.64
C ARG A 119 -4.61 -0.25 -37.90
N TYR A 120 -5.04 -1.35 -37.29
CA TYR A 120 -4.32 -2.61 -37.27
C TYR A 120 -5.22 -3.75 -37.73
N MET A 121 -4.60 -4.76 -38.34
CA MET A 121 -5.26 -5.99 -38.78
C MET A 121 -4.60 -7.22 -38.16
N CYS A 122 -5.29 -8.36 -38.22
CA CYS A 122 -4.73 -9.67 -37.92
C CYS A 122 -3.72 -10.07 -38.99
N ALA A 123 -2.57 -10.63 -38.61
CA ALA A 123 -1.54 -11.06 -39.56
C ALA A 123 -1.98 -12.22 -40.49
N VAL A 124 -2.99 -12.98 -40.09
CA VAL A 124 -3.45 -14.19 -40.79
C VAL A 124 -4.70 -13.91 -41.60
N THR A 125 -5.80 -13.57 -40.92
CA THR A 125 -7.10 -13.34 -41.58
C THR A 125 -7.25 -11.96 -42.17
N HIS A 126 -6.35 -11.02 -41.85
CA HIS A 126 -6.48 -9.62 -42.23
C HIS A 126 -7.75 -8.94 -41.69
N ASP A 127 -8.39 -9.54 -40.67
CA ASP A 127 -9.51 -8.93 -39.96
C ASP A 127 -9.04 -7.71 -39.17
N ILE A 128 -9.89 -6.68 -39.11
CA ILE A 128 -9.58 -5.45 -38.38
C ILE A 128 -9.57 -5.72 -36.87
N LEU A 129 -8.49 -5.30 -36.21
CA LEU A 129 -8.36 -5.42 -34.76
C LEU A 129 -9.11 -4.26 -34.07
N ASN A 130 -10.15 -4.60 -33.33
CA ASN A 130 -10.91 -3.67 -32.51
C ASN A 130 -10.79 -4.04 -31.02
N ASN A 131 -11.08 -3.11 -30.11
CA ASN A 131 -10.95 -3.35 -28.66
C ASN A 131 -11.85 -4.48 -28.13
N ALA A 132 -12.96 -4.75 -28.83
CA ALA A 132 -13.88 -5.84 -28.49
C ALA A 132 -13.34 -7.23 -28.88
N VAL A 133 -12.44 -7.30 -29.86
CA VAL A 133 -11.97 -8.57 -30.40
C VAL A 133 -10.82 -9.09 -29.53
N PRO A 134 -10.96 -10.27 -28.92
CA PRO A 134 -9.87 -10.84 -28.15
C PRO A 134 -8.72 -11.23 -29.07
N CYS A 135 -7.51 -10.83 -28.69
CA CYS A 135 -6.29 -11.03 -29.46
C CYS A 135 -5.25 -11.79 -28.64
N ALA A 136 -4.32 -12.47 -29.31
CA ALA A 136 -3.14 -13.04 -28.70
C ALA A 136 -1.91 -12.75 -29.56
N VAL A 137 -0.74 -12.82 -28.92
CA VAL A 137 0.57 -12.71 -29.57
C VAL A 137 1.20 -14.08 -29.66
N LEU A 138 1.80 -14.37 -30.82
CA LEU A 138 2.63 -15.55 -31.02
C LEU A 138 4.08 -15.21 -30.65
N LYS A 139 4.67 -15.90 -29.68
CA LYS A 139 6.04 -15.62 -29.22
C LYS A 139 7.13 -15.64 -30.30
N PRO A 140 7.15 -16.60 -31.26
CA PRO A 140 8.28 -16.73 -32.17
C PRO A 140 8.45 -15.52 -33.10
N THR A 141 7.35 -15.00 -33.62
CA THR A 141 7.33 -13.91 -34.60
C THR A 141 6.98 -12.56 -33.99
N GLY A 142 6.23 -12.58 -32.88
CA GLY A 142 5.65 -11.39 -32.26
C GLY A 142 4.37 -10.90 -32.94
N ASP A 143 3.82 -11.67 -33.88
CA ASP A 143 2.65 -11.28 -34.65
C ASP A 143 1.36 -11.35 -33.82
N VAL A 144 0.49 -10.36 -34.01
CA VAL A 144 -0.81 -10.26 -33.32
C VAL A 144 -1.89 -10.94 -34.16
N VAL A 145 -2.59 -11.87 -33.53
CA VAL A 145 -3.60 -12.73 -34.17
C VAL A 145 -4.86 -12.75 -33.30
N THR A 146 -6.04 -12.86 -33.91
CA THR A 146 -7.29 -12.99 -33.15
C THR A 146 -7.40 -14.37 -32.50
N ILE A 147 -8.08 -14.46 -31.35
CA ILE A 147 -8.27 -15.75 -30.67
C ILE A 147 -9.05 -16.73 -31.56
N GLU A 148 -9.97 -16.24 -32.39
CA GLU A 148 -10.68 -17.09 -33.35
C GLU A 148 -9.75 -17.79 -34.35
N CYS A 149 -8.74 -17.08 -34.86
CA CYS A 149 -7.74 -17.69 -35.74
C CYS A 149 -6.94 -18.75 -35.01
N ILE A 150 -6.63 -18.51 -33.74
CA ILE A 150 -5.88 -19.45 -32.92
C ILE A 150 -6.69 -20.73 -32.72
N GLU A 151 -7.98 -20.61 -32.40
CA GLU A 151 -8.85 -21.75 -32.17
C GLU A 151 -9.19 -22.54 -33.44
N LYS A 152 -9.45 -21.84 -34.55
CA LYS A 152 -9.90 -22.47 -35.79
C LYS A 152 -8.75 -22.99 -36.66
N ILE A 153 -7.60 -22.34 -36.65
CA ILE A 153 -6.48 -22.62 -37.56
C ILE A 153 -5.29 -23.18 -36.77
N ILE A 154 -4.76 -22.42 -35.82
CA ILE A 154 -3.48 -22.75 -35.18
C ILE A 154 -3.60 -23.96 -34.25
N LYS A 155 -4.70 -24.13 -33.52
CA LYS A 155 -4.90 -25.26 -32.59
C LYS A 155 -4.95 -26.62 -33.27
N LYS A 156 -5.27 -26.69 -34.57
CA LYS A 156 -5.35 -27.95 -35.30
C LYS A 156 -3.95 -28.49 -35.62
N ASP A 157 -3.11 -27.63 -36.16
CA ASP A 157 -1.79 -28.03 -36.67
C ASP A 157 -0.65 -27.67 -35.71
N MET A 158 -0.91 -26.82 -34.70
CA MET A 158 0.08 -26.26 -33.76
C MET A 158 1.32 -25.70 -34.47
N ILE A 159 1.08 -25.03 -35.59
CA ILE A 159 2.10 -24.47 -36.47
C ILE A 159 1.75 -23.01 -36.78
N HIS A 160 2.77 -22.16 -36.88
CA HIS A 160 2.62 -20.77 -37.25
C HIS A 160 2.25 -20.67 -38.74
N PRO A 161 1.14 -20.00 -39.11
CA PRO A 161 0.62 -20.01 -40.47
C PRO A 161 1.52 -19.28 -41.49
N LEU A 162 2.31 -18.29 -41.06
CA LEU A 162 3.21 -17.53 -41.95
C LEU A 162 4.64 -18.08 -42.04
N THR A 163 5.22 -18.53 -40.93
CA THR A 163 6.63 -18.97 -40.86
C THR A 163 6.79 -20.49 -40.78
N ASN A 164 5.70 -21.24 -40.64
CA ASN A 164 5.69 -22.71 -40.54
C ASN A 164 6.49 -23.25 -39.32
N GLU A 165 6.70 -22.41 -38.31
CA GLU A 165 7.36 -22.80 -37.07
C GLU A 165 6.39 -23.53 -36.14
N LYS A 166 6.89 -24.54 -35.42
CA LYS A 166 6.08 -25.27 -34.43
C LYS A 166 5.78 -24.38 -33.24
N LEU A 167 4.51 -24.31 -32.85
CA LEU A 167 4.01 -23.56 -31.71
C LEU A 167 3.65 -24.51 -30.57
N SER A 168 3.95 -24.10 -29.34
CA SER A 168 3.39 -24.73 -28.14
C SER A 168 2.26 -23.85 -27.57
N GLU A 169 1.40 -24.43 -26.72
CA GLU A 169 0.36 -23.65 -26.03
C GLU A 169 0.95 -22.53 -25.17
N SER A 170 2.16 -22.75 -24.65
CA SER A 170 2.87 -21.75 -23.86
C SER A 170 3.26 -20.52 -24.70
N ASP A 171 3.41 -20.68 -26.02
CA ASP A 171 3.85 -19.63 -26.95
C ASP A 171 2.72 -18.74 -27.45
N ILE A 172 1.49 -19.04 -27.02
CA ILE A 172 0.31 -18.24 -27.28
C ILE A 172 0.07 -17.38 -26.04
N ILE A 173 0.33 -16.08 -26.15
CA ILE A 173 0.12 -15.13 -25.05
C ILE A 173 -1.17 -14.35 -25.32
N PRO A 174 -2.27 -14.64 -24.63
CA PRO A 174 -3.49 -13.86 -24.76
C PRO A 174 -3.26 -12.43 -24.26
N LEU A 175 -3.64 -11.45 -25.08
CA LEU A 175 -3.58 -10.05 -24.70
C LEU A 175 -4.75 -9.72 -23.79
N GLN A 176 -4.46 -9.05 -22.68
CA GLN A 176 -5.49 -8.54 -21.79
C GLN A 176 -6.18 -7.33 -22.44
N ARG A 177 -7.51 -7.30 -22.36
CA ARG A 177 -8.28 -6.16 -22.86
C ARG A 177 -8.06 -4.97 -21.93
N GLY A 178 -7.85 -3.79 -22.52
CA GLY A 178 -7.67 -2.57 -21.75
C GLY A 178 -8.98 -2.13 -21.09
N GLY A 179 -8.92 -1.89 -19.78
CA GLY A 179 -9.98 -1.23 -19.03
C GLY A 179 -9.87 0.30 -19.13
N THR A 180 -10.98 1.00 -18.97
CA THR A 180 -10.98 2.46 -18.91
C THR A 180 -10.59 2.93 -17.51
N GLY A 181 -9.48 3.65 -17.42
CA GLY A 181 -9.10 4.66 -16.41
C GLY A 181 -8.99 4.28 -14.92
N PHE A 182 -9.91 3.48 -14.36
CA PHE A 182 -10.04 3.28 -12.91
C PHE A 182 -10.41 1.86 -12.50
N ALA A 183 -10.76 0.99 -13.44
CA ALA A 183 -11.05 -0.40 -13.17
C ALA A 183 -10.14 -1.29 -14.01
N THR A 184 -9.37 -2.15 -13.34
CA THR A 184 -8.72 -3.26 -14.01
C THR A 184 -9.82 -4.20 -14.52
N THR A 185 -9.93 -4.34 -15.82
CA THR A 185 -10.88 -5.28 -16.43
C THR A 185 -10.28 -6.67 -16.44
N ASN A 186 -11.04 -7.65 -15.93
CA ASN A 186 -10.71 -9.09 -15.95
C ASN A 186 -9.66 -9.59 -14.93
N GLU A 187 -9.31 -8.81 -13.90
CA GLU A 187 -8.63 -9.32 -12.71
C GLU A 187 -9.60 -9.38 -11.52
N GLN A 188 -9.38 -10.32 -10.60
CA GLN A 188 -10.22 -10.53 -9.40
C GLN A 188 -10.35 -9.22 -8.62
N LEU A 189 -11.50 -8.56 -8.75
CA LEU A 189 -11.78 -7.30 -8.08
C LEU A 189 -12.02 -7.57 -6.59
N GLU A 190 -11.02 -7.24 -5.77
CA GLU A 190 -11.12 -7.35 -4.32
C GLU A 190 -11.43 -5.97 -3.72
N ALA A 191 -12.54 -5.87 -2.99
CA ALA A 191 -12.87 -4.70 -2.20
C ALA A 191 -12.42 -4.91 -0.76
N LYS A 192 -11.54 -4.04 -0.26
CA LYS A 192 -11.10 -4.05 1.14
C LYS A 192 -11.67 -2.84 1.87
N GLU A 193 -12.61 -3.09 2.78
CA GLU A 193 -13.18 -2.06 3.65
C GLU A 193 -12.23 -1.83 4.85
N GLN A 194 -11.77 -0.59 5.05
CA GLN A 194 -11.06 -0.19 6.27
C GLN A 194 -11.94 0.75 7.08
N LYS A 195 -12.29 0.34 8.30
CA LYS A 195 -12.93 1.18 9.30
C LYS A 195 -11.89 1.67 10.31
N PRO A 196 -11.91 2.95 10.71
CA PRO A 196 -11.05 3.41 11.80
C PRO A 196 -11.48 2.70 13.09
N CYS A 197 -10.58 1.92 13.69
CA CYS A 197 -10.75 1.47 15.07
C CYS A 197 -10.03 2.44 16.00
N LEU A 198 -10.75 3.01 16.96
CA LEU A 198 -10.14 3.64 18.12
C LEU A 198 -9.49 2.51 18.95
N GLN A 199 -8.17 2.59 19.14
CA GLN A 199 -7.42 1.69 20.01
C GLN A 199 -7.91 1.83 21.46
N VAL A 200 -8.21 0.69 22.09
CA VAL A 200 -8.55 0.55 23.51
C VAL A 200 -7.28 0.64 24.37
#